data_AF-A0A6L5YG26-F1
#
_entry.id   AF-A0A6L5YG26-F1
#
_cell.length_a   1.000
_cell.length_b   1.000
_cell.length_c   1.000
_cell.angle_alpha   90.00
_cell.angle_beta   90.00
_cell.angle_gamma   90.00
#
_symmetry.space_group_name_H-M   'P 1'
#
loop_
_entity.id
_entity.type
_entity.pdbx_description
1 polymer ?
#
loop_
_entity_poly.entity_id
_entity_poly.type
_entity_poly.pdbx_seq_one_letter_code
_entity_poly.pdbx_strand_id
1 'polypeptide(L)'
;MEFTGKVSGITMDYATGKYNISFQAESADAVTSQYDSIKDIDRLVITAKKYRKKRSLDANAYAWVLMTKIADAQEYPTTKEEIYEKMLKDYGVLEEVDGAPITVTVKACVDMSRISGHWLLIKNNGTFKAYAMIKGSSEYDTKEMSHFIDGLVREAKDLGIETLPPAELEQMLKVWKP
;
A
#
# COMPACT_ATOMS: atom_id res chain seq x y z
N MET A 1 -5.50 12.88 18.73
CA MET A 1 -6.63 13.52 18.05
C MET A 1 -6.16 14.21 16.78
N GLU A 2 -6.78 13.94 15.63
CA GLU A 2 -6.54 14.64 14.36
C GLU A 2 -7.88 14.93 13.66
N PHE A 3 -8.06 16.16 13.19
CA PHE A 3 -9.25 16.61 12.44
C PHE A 3 -8.90 17.77 11.51
N THR A 4 -9.71 17.99 10.47
CA THR A 4 -9.61 19.16 9.59
C THR A 4 -10.53 20.28 10.05
N GLY A 5 -10.07 21.52 9.91
CA GLY A 5 -10.77 22.67 10.43
C GLY A 5 -10.03 23.97 10.18
N LYS A 6 -10.56 25.05 10.75
CA LYS A 6 -9.96 26.39 10.71
C LYS A 6 -9.81 26.96 12.12
N VAL A 7 -8.89 27.89 12.29
CA VAL A 7 -8.79 28.67 13.53
C VAL A 7 -10.03 29.57 13.63
N SER A 8 -10.74 29.48 14.76
CA SER A 8 -11.91 30.32 15.03
C SER A 8 -11.55 31.56 15.84
N GLY A 9 -10.52 31.49 16.69
CA GLY A 9 -10.07 32.63 17.47
C GLY A 9 -8.92 32.31 18.41
N ILE A 10 -8.34 33.38 18.95
CA ILE A 10 -7.34 33.33 20.01
C ILE A 10 -7.75 34.31 21.11
N THR A 11 -7.72 33.87 22.35
CA THR A 11 -7.97 34.71 23.53
C THR A 11 -6.82 34.59 24.51
N MET A 12 -6.54 35.66 25.25
CA MET A 12 -5.52 35.68 26.28
C MET A 12 -6.19 35.82 27.65
N ASP A 13 -5.85 34.92 28.56
CA ASP A 13 -6.20 35.08 29.97
C ASP A 13 -5.17 36.02 30.61
N TYR A 14 -5.63 37.19 31.03
CA TYR A 14 -4.80 38.22 31.64
C TYR A 14 -4.24 37.84 33.01
N ALA A 15 -4.92 36.97 33.77
CA ALA A 15 -4.45 36.56 35.09
C ALA A 15 -3.30 35.57 35.00
N THR A 16 -3.33 34.67 34.01
CA THR A 16 -2.32 33.62 33.83
C THR A 16 -1.30 33.91 32.74
N GLY A 17 -1.57 34.89 31.88
CA GLY A 17 -0.76 35.21 30.68
C GLY A 17 -0.83 34.13 29.60
N LYS A 18 -1.74 33.16 29.72
CA LYS A 18 -1.85 32.03 28.78
C LYS A 18 -2.80 32.34 27.64
N TYR A 19 -2.51 31.76 26.48
CA TYR A 19 -3.35 31.87 25.28
C TYR A 19 -4.22 30.64 25.13
N ASN A 20 -5.50 30.85 24.88
CA ASN A 20 -6.45 29.84 24.44
C ASN A 20 -6.65 29.98 22.93
N ILE A 21 -6.31 28.94 22.18
CA ILE A 21 -6.51 28.90 20.73
C ILE A 21 -7.70 27.99 20.46
N SER A 22 -8.71 28.52 19.76
CA SER A 22 -9.92 27.79 19.40
C SER A 22 -9.88 27.36 17.93
N PHE A 23 -10.22 26.10 17.68
CA PHE A 23 -10.35 25.52 16.34
C PHE A 23 -11.80 25.11 16.10
N GLN A 24 -12.30 25.39 14.90
CA GLN A 24 -13.59 24.89 14.43
C GLN A 24 -13.34 23.73 13.47
N ALA A 25 -13.79 22.54 13.84
CA ALA A 25 -13.72 21.35 12.99
C ALA A 25 -14.78 21.39 11.89
N GLU A 26 -14.49 20.72 10.77
CA GLU A 26 -15.44 20.55 9.65
C GLU A 26 -16.51 19.49 9.92
N SER A 27 -16.21 18.52 10.80
CA SER A 27 -17.12 17.43 11.17
C SER A 27 -17.14 17.23 12.69
N ALA A 28 -18.34 17.10 13.26
CA ALA A 28 -18.53 16.82 14.68
C ALA A 28 -18.03 15.41 15.04
N ASP A 29 -18.31 14.40 14.20
CA ASP A 29 -17.96 13.00 14.46
C ASP A 29 -16.44 12.78 14.58
N ALA A 30 -15.66 13.51 13.78
CA ALA A 30 -14.20 13.46 13.80
C ALA A 30 -13.62 13.93 15.15
N VAL A 31 -14.33 14.83 15.84
CA VAL A 31 -13.92 15.36 17.14
C VAL A 31 -14.44 14.48 18.26
N THR A 32 -15.73 14.17 18.26
CA THR A 32 -16.41 13.48 19.36
C THR A 32 -15.84 12.09 19.61
N SER A 33 -15.49 11.35 18.55
CA SER A 33 -14.91 10.00 18.66
C SER A 33 -13.52 9.97 19.30
N GLN A 34 -12.77 11.07 19.25
CA GLN A 34 -11.39 11.14 19.72
C GLN A 34 -11.24 11.98 21.00
N TYR A 35 -12.23 12.81 21.33
CA TYR A 35 -12.16 13.74 22.46
C TYR A 35 -11.96 13.03 23.81
N ASP A 36 -12.67 11.93 24.03
CA ASP A 36 -12.58 11.16 25.28
C ASP A 36 -11.16 10.64 25.55
N SER A 37 -10.36 10.38 24.51
CA SER A 37 -8.99 9.89 24.65
C SER A 37 -7.99 10.94 25.14
N ILE A 38 -8.34 12.23 25.10
CA ILE A 38 -7.41 13.33 25.41
C ILE A 38 -7.89 14.28 26.51
N LYS A 39 -9.16 14.23 26.91
CA LYS A 39 -9.78 15.22 27.82
C LYS A 39 -9.14 15.30 29.21
N ASP A 40 -8.58 14.19 29.68
CA ASP A 40 -7.99 14.07 31.03
C ASP A 40 -6.45 14.08 31.02
N ILE A 41 -5.81 14.48 29.91
CA ILE A 41 -4.34 14.52 29.78
C ILE A 41 -3.81 15.91 30.19
N ASP A 42 -3.03 15.97 31.26
CA ASP A 42 -2.46 17.22 31.82
C ASP A 42 -1.52 17.98 30.86
N ARG A 43 -0.79 17.26 30.00
CA ARG A 43 0.17 17.85 29.05
C ARG A 43 0.02 17.23 27.67
N LEU A 44 -0.54 18.01 26.75
CA LEU A 44 -0.68 17.65 25.34
C LEU A 44 0.35 18.39 24.49
N VAL A 45 0.95 17.69 23.53
CA VAL A 45 1.68 18.32 22.44
C VAL A 45 0.69 18.64 21.34
N ILE A 46 0.48 19.92 21.06
CA ILE A 46 -0.49 20.40 20.07
C ILE A 46 0.26 20.82 18.80
N THR A 47 -0.14 20.29 17.64
CA THR A 47 0.47 20.64 16.35
C THR A 47 -0.62 21.01 15.34
N ALA A 48 -0.54 22.22 14.79
CA ALA A 48 -1.38 22.64 13.66
C ALA A 48 -0.52 22.69 12.38
N LYS A 49 -0.88 21.92 11.36
CA LYS A 49 -0.19 21.90 10.06
C LYS A 49 -1.12 22.43 8.98
N LYS A 50 -0.56 23.09 7.96
CA LYS A 50 -1.31 23.45 6.76
C LYS A 50 -1.91 22.18 6.17
N TYR A 51 -3.24 22.14 6.04
CA TYR A 51 -3.91 21.04 5.37
C TYR A 51 -3.39 20.96 3.93
N ARG A 52 -2.83 19.80 3.59
CA ARG A 52 -2.61 19.38 2.22
C ARG A 52 -3.49 18.15 2.08
N LYS A 53 -4.30 18.09 1.03
CA LYS A 53 -4.96 16.84 0.66
C LYS A 53 -3.88 15.77 0.68
N LYS A 54 -3.99 14.79 1.58
CA LYS A 54 -3.12 13.60 1.51
C LYS A 54 -3.21 13.18 0.05
N ARG A 55 -2.07 13.08 -0.65
CA ARG A 55 -2.08 12.32 -1.89
C ARG A 55 -2.74 11.01 -1.49
N SER A 56 -3.84 10.64 -2.15
CA SER A 56 -4.40 9.31 -1.95
C SER A 56 -3.24 8.34 -1.97
N LEU A 57 -3.22 7.41 -1.02
CA LEU A 57 -2.21 6.36 -1.05
C LEU A 57 -2.27 5.76 -2.45
N ASP A 58 -1.16 5.86 -3.19
CA ASP A 58 -1.14 5.33 -4.54
C ASP A 58 -1.27 3.81 -4.44
N ALA A 59 -2.00 3.19 -5.37
CA ALA A 59 -2.19 1.74 -5.34
C ALA A 59 -0.85 0.99 -5.29
N ASN A 60 0.17 1.50 -6.02
CA ASN A 60 1.51 0.93 -6.00
C ASN A 60 2.18 1.15 -4.65
N ALA A 61 2.08 2.35 -4.09
CA ALA A 61 2.64 2.66 -2.78
C ALA A 61 2.01 1.77 -1.69
N TYR A 62 0.70 1.50 -1.77
CA TYR A 62 0.04 0.58 -0.85
C TYR A 62 0.51 -0.85 -1.01
N ALA A 63 0.64 -1.34 -2.25
CA ALA A 63 1.18 -2.67 -2.52
C ALA A 63 2.57 -2.84 -1.90
N TRP A 64 3.48 -1.86 -2.07
CA TRP A 64 4.81 -1.88 -1.46
C TRP A 64 4.77 -1.87 0.08
N VAL A 65 3.85 -1.13 0.68
CA VAL A 65 3.65 -1.14 2.13
C VAL A 65 3.20 -2.52 2.61
N LEU A 66 2.25 -3.16 1.92
CA LEU A 66 1.82 -4.51 2.27
C LEU A 66 2.95 -5.53 2.12
N MET A 67 3.70 -5.49 1.02
CA MET A 67 4.83 -6.40 0.80
C MET A 67 5.92 -6.25 1.85
N THR A 68 6.19 -5.02 2.30
CA THR A 68 7.14 -4.76 3.39
C THR A 68 6.65 -5.39 4.70
N LYS A 69 5.38 -5.18 5.06
CA LYS A 69 4.80 -5.79 6.26
C LYS A 69 4.78 -7.33 6.19
N ILE A 70 4.48 -7.89 5.02
CA ILE A 70 4.48 -9.34 4.78
C ILE A 70 5.90 -9.89 4.96
N ALA A 71 6.92 -9.20 4.43
CA ALA A 71 8.32 -9.58 4.59
C ALA A 71 8.75 -9.57 6.06
N ASP A 72 8.38 -8.52 6.81
CA ASP A 72 8.69 -8.38 8.23
C ASP A 72 8.01 -9.43 9.11
N ALA A 73 6.87 -9.97 8.66
CA ALA A 73 6.11 -11.01 9.36
C ALA A 73 6.55 -12.45 9.01
N GLN A 74 7.49 -12.63 8.08
CA GLN A 74 8.00 -13.96 7.76
C GLN A 74 8.83 -14.53 8.92
N GLU A 75 8.73 -15.85 9.11
CA GLU A 75 9.55 -16.57 10.10
C GLU A 75 11.04 -16.51 9.75
N TYR A 76 11.36 -16.48 8.45
CA TYR A 76 12.72 -16.34 7.95
C TYR A 76 12.95 -14.94 7.36
N PRO A 77 14.14 -14.33 7.56
CA PRO A 77 14.47 -13.04 6.98
C PRO A 77 14.23 -13.06 5.46
N THR A 78 13.31 -12.21 5.01
CA THR A 78 12.93 -12.06 3.61
C THR A 78 12.87 -10.57 3.29
N THR A 79 13.19 -10.21 2.06
CA THR A 79 13.12 -8.83 1.57
C THR A 79 11.77 -8.54 0.92
N LYS A 80 11.37 -7.26 0.89
CA LYS A 80 10.17 -6.85 0.16
C LYS A 80 10.28 -7.14 -1.34
N GLU A 81 11.49 -7.16 -1.90
CA GLU A 81 11.76 -7.52 -3.30
C GLU A 81 11.53 -9.01 -3.56
N GLU A 82 11.94 -9.89 -2.64
CA GLU A 82 11.64 -11.32 -2.73
C GLU A 82 10.14 -11.60 -2.61
N ILE A 83 9.46 -10.89 -1.70
CA ILE A 83 7.99 -10.94 -1.62
C ILE A 83 7.38 -10.43 -2.92
N TYR A 84 7.87 -9.34 -3.50
CA TYR A 84 7.37 -8.83 -4.77
C TYR A 84 7.46 -9.86 -5.90
N GLU A 85 8.61 -10.51 -6.06
CA GLU A 85 8.79 -11.59 -7.05
C GLU A 85 7.88 -12.79 -6.80
N LYS A 86 7.64 -13.14 -5.53
CA LYS A 86 6.67 -14.19 -5.16
C LYS A 86 5.25 -13.77 -5.56
N MET A 87 4.84 -12.57 -5.18
CA MET A 87 3.49 -12.05 -5.44
C MET A 87 3.21 -11.89 -6.92
N LEU A 88 4.20 -11.50 -7.73
CA LEU A 88 4.05 -11.49 -9.20
C LEU A 88 3.80 -12.88 -9.77
N LYS A 89 4.41 -13.93 -9.22
CA LYS A 89 4.19 -15.31 -9.68
C LYS A 89 2.83 -15.86 -9.26
N ASP A 90 2.37 -15.48 -8.06
CA ASP A 90 1.13 -16.01 -7.48
C ASP A 90 -0.11 -15.24 -7.94
N TYR A 91 -0.02 -13.90 -8.04
CA TYR A 91 -1.14 -12.99 -8.26
C TYR A 91 -0.92 -12.01 -9.42
N GLY A 92 0.23 -12.06 -10.08
CA GLY A 92 0.56 -11.18 -11.20
C GLY A 92 -0.08 -11.61 -12.52
N VAL A 93 0.21 -10.83 -13.56
CA VAL A 93 -0.37 -11.00 -14.89
C VAL A 93 0.74 -11.32 -15.89
N LEU A 94 0.50 -12.26 -16.80
CA LEU A 94 1.48 -12.55 -17.85
C LEU A 94 1.51 -11.42 -18.87
N GLU A 95 2.70 -11.09 -19.35
CA GLU A 95 2.86 -10.14 -20.45
C GLU A 95 2.38 -10.81 -21.74
N GLU A 96 1.50 -10.14 -22.48
CA GLU A 96 0.90 -10.66 -23.71
C GLU A 96 1.21 -9.78 -24.92
N VAL A 97 1.46 -10.42 -26.06
CA VAL A 97 1.54 -9.78 -27.37
C VAL A 97 0.52 -10.45 -28.27
N ASP A 98 -0.34 -9.65 -28.91
CA ASP A 98 -1.44 -10.14 -29.77
C ASP A 98 -2.37 -11.15 -29.08
N GLY A 99 -2.59 -10.99 -27.77
CA GLY A 99 -3.47 -11.87 -26.97
C GLY A 99 -2.87 -13.23 -26.63
N ALA A 100 -1.54 -13.38 -26.77
CA ALA A 100 -0.82 -14.58 -26.38
C ALA A 100 0.32 -14.23 -25.40
N PRO A 101 0.52 -15.02 -24.33
CA PRO A 101 1.63 -14.81 -23.41
C PRO A 101 3.00 -14.89 -24.09
N ILE A 102 3.89 -13.96 -23.77
CA ILE A 102 5.28 -14.03 -24.19
C ILE A 102 5.92 -15.21 -23.49
N THR A 103 6.36 -16.20 -24.27
CA THR A 103 7.06 -17.37 -23.76
C THR A 103 8.40 -17.57 -24.45
N VAL A 104 9.39 -18.01 -23.68
CA VAL A 104 10.73 -18.32 -24.16
C VAL A 104 11.12 -19.72 -23.72
N THR A 105 11.79 -20.46 -24.60
CA THR A 105 12.39 -21.76 -24.26
C THR A 105 13.90 -21.65 -24.35
N VAL A 106 14.57 -21.96 -23.24
CA VAL A 106 16.02 -21.88 -23.11
C VAL A 106 16.58 -23.21 -22.66
N LYS A 107 17.89 -23.44 -22.86
CA LYS A 107 18.57 -24.61 -22.29
C LYS A 107 18.50 -24.55 -20.75
N ALA A 108 18.38 -25.70 -20.10
CA ALA A 108 18.19 -25.77 -18.65
C ALA A 108 19.35 -25.16 -17.83
N CYS A 109 20.53 -25.02 -18.43
CA CYS A 109 21.72 -24.38 -17.85
C CYS A 109 21.72 -22.84 -17.92
N VAL A 110 20.76 -22.22 -18.63
CA VAL A 110 20.65 -20.76 -18.69
C VAL A 110 20.16 -20.24 -17.34
N ASP A 111 20.91 -19.29 -16.80
CA ASP A 111 20.53 -18.55 -15.62
C ASP A 111 19.63 -17.38 -16.00
N MET A 112 18.33 -17.51 -15.71
CA MET A 112 17.33 -16.49 -16.01
C MET A 112 17.48 -15.22 -15.17
N SER A 113 18.20 -15.25 -14.04
CA SER A 113 18.44 -14.02 -13.24
C SER A 113 19.27 -12.97 -13.99
N ARG A 114 19.96 -13.38 -15.05
CA ARG A 114 20.75 -12.51 -15.94
C ARG A 114 19.93 -11.89 -17.07
N ILE A 115 18.67 -12.31 -17.24
CA ILE A 115 17.76 -11.80 -18.25
C ILE A 115 16.80 -10.85 -17.54
N SER A 116 16.74 -9.60 -17.99
CA SER A 116 15.86 -8.59 -17.42
C SER A 116 14.38 -9.00 -17.53
N GLY A 117 13.58 -8.54 -16.58
CA GLY A 117 12.15 -8.82 -16.51
C GLY A 117 11.82 -9.92 -15.52
N HIS A 118 10.51 -10.14 -15.34
CA HIS A 118 9.98 -11.12 -14.41
C HIS A 118 9.60 -12.38 -15.18
N TRP A 119 10.06 -13.55 -14.72
CA TRP A 119 9.91 -14.80 -15.46
C TRP A 119 9.32 -15.90 -14.58
N LEU A 120 8.24 -16.51 -15.06
CA LEU A 120 7.59 -17.67 -14.46
C LEU A 120 8.03 -18.94 -15.19
N LEU A 121 8.59 -19.92 -14.48
CA LEU A 121 8.89 -21.23 -15.06
C LEU A 121 7.58 -21.99 -15.31
N ILE A 122 7.28 -22.28 -16.57
CA ILE A 122 6.03 -22.97 -16.98
C ILE A 122 6.26 -24.43 -17.37
N LYS A 123 7.48 -24.79 -17.80
CA LYS A 123 7.81 -26.17 -18.18
C LYS A 123 9.30 -26.46 -17.98
N ASN A 124 9.63 -27.67 -17.55
CA ASN A 124 11.00 -28.15 -17.45
C ASN A 124 11.05 -29.63 -17.85
N ASN A 125 11.90 -29.99 -18.80
CA ASN A 125 12.12 -31.38 -19.22
C ASN A 125 13.56 -31.88 -18.96
N GLY A 126 14.33 -31.16 -18.15
CA GLY A 126 15.72 -31.47 -17.82
C GLY A 126 16.74 -30.94 -18.83
N THR A 127 16.41 -30.91 -20.12
CA THR A 127 17.29 -30.34 -21.16
C THR A 127 16.95 -28.88 -21.46
N PHE A 128 15.66 -28.55 -21.43
CA PHE A 128 15.11 -27.23 -21.72
C PHE A 128 14.14 -26.82 -20.62
N LYS A 129 14.09 -25.51 -20.40
CA LYS A 129 13.12 -24.84 -19.53
C LYS A 129 12.37 -23.81 -20.36
N ALA A 130 11.05 -23.80 -20.23
CA ALA A 130 10.20 -22.78 -20.80
C ALA A 130 9.72 -21.83 -19.71
N TYR A 131 9.77 -20.53 -20.01
CA TYR A 131 9.37 -19.46 -19.13
C TYR A 131 8.33 -18.58 -19.80
N ALA A 132 7.37 -18.08 -19.03
CA ALA A 132 6.47 -17.01 -19.43
C ALA A 132 6.94 -15.69 -18.79
N MET A 133 6.84 -14.60 -19.53
CA MET A 133 7.13 -13.27 -19.00
C MET A 133 5.94 -12.78 -18.17
N ILE A 134 6.22 -12.23 -16.99
CA ILE A 134 5.24 -11.60 -16.12
C ILE A 134 5.36 -10.10 -16.31
N LYS A 135 4.22 -9.44 -16.48
CA LYS A 135 4.08 -7.99 -16.55
C LYS A 135 4.45 -7.37 -15.20
N GLY A 136 5.18 -6.26 -15.22
CA GLY A 136 5.53 -5.55 -13.99
C GLY A 136 4.31 -4.83 -13.40
N SER A 137 4.17 -4.80 -12.06
CA SER A 137 3.04 -4.12 -11.40
C SER A 137 2.93 -2.62 -11.74
N SER A 138 4.03 -1.99 -12.14
CA SER A 138 4.06 -0.60 -12.61
C SER A 138 3.36 -0.37 -13.95
N GLU A 139 3.10 -1.43 -14.71
CA GLU A 139 2.47 -1.38 -16.03
C GLU A 139 1.00 -1.82 -15.97
N TYR A 140 0.49 -2.15 -14.78
CA TYR A 140 -0.83 -2.68 -14.60
C TYR A 140 -1.93 -1.67 -14.95
N ASP A 141 -3.01 -2.15 -15.52
CA ASP A 141 -4.26 -1.41 -15.54
C ASP A 141 -4.98 -1.50 -14.17
N THR A 142 -6.05 -0.75 -14.01
CA THR A 142 -6.80 -0.69 -12.74
C THR A 142 -7.34 -2.05 -12.29
N LYS A 143 -7.72 -2.93 -13.23
CA LYS A 143 -8.27 -4.25 -12.93
C LYS A 143 -7.16 -5.21 -12.50
N GLU A 144 -6.04 -5.21 -13.22
CA GLU A 144 -4.84 -6.00 -12.90
C GLU A 144 -4.31 -5.60 -11.52
N MET A 145 -4.23 -4.29 -11.24
CA MET A 145 -3.76 -3.79 -9.95
C MET A 145 -4.73 -4.10 -8.80
N SER A 146 -6.04 -4.05 -9.04
CA SER A 146 -7.04 -4.49 -8.06
C SER A 146 -6.83 -5.94 -7.67
N HIS A 147 -6.71 -6.84 -8.66
CA HIS A 147 -6.49 -8.27 -8.42
C HIS A 147 -5.19 -8.52 -7.64
N PHE A 148 -4.13 -7.80 -7.99
CA PHE A 148 -2.84 -7.91 -7.30
C PHE A 148 -2.92 -7.48 -5.83
N ILE A 149 -3.58 -6.34 -5.54
CA ILE A 149 -3.81 -5.88 -4.17
C ILE A 149 -4.69 -6.85 -3.39
N ASP A 150 -5.72 -7.43 -4.00
CA ASP A 150 -6.57 -8.42 -3.34
C ASP A 150 -5.76 -9.65 -2.88
N GLY A 151 -4.83 -10.12 -3.72
CA GLY A 151 -3.87 -11.16 -3.37
C GLY A 151 -2.99 -10.77 -2.17
N LEU A 152 -2.39 -9.57 -2.20
CA LEU A 152 -1.59 -9.05 -1.10
C LEU A 152 -2.39 -8.91 0.20
N VAL A 153 -3.64 -8.46 0.13
CA VAL A 153 -4.52 -8.32 1.29
C VAL A 153 -4.85 -9.68 1.89
N ARG A 154 -5.00 -10.72 1.06
CA ARG A 154 -5.21 -12.09 1.53
C ARG A 154 -3.99 -12.62 2.29
N GLU A 155 -2.80 -12.52 1.69
CA GLU A 155 -1.54 -12.95 2.34
C GLU A 155 -1.31 -12.18 3.65
N ALA A 156 -1.56 -10.87 3.65
CA ALA A 156 -1.44 -10.03 4.84
C ALA A 156 -2.41 -10.50 5.94
N LYS A 157 -3.66 -10.79 5.61
CA LYS A 157 -4.66 -11.29 6.58
C LYS A 157 -4.29 -12.65 7.15
N ASP A 158 -3.76 -13.55 6.33
CA ASP A 158 -3.32 -14.88 6.77
C ASP A 158 -2.15 -14.79 7.78
N LEU A 159 -1.35 -13.73 7.68
CA LEU A 159 -0.27 -13.39 8.63
C LEU A 159 -0.73 -12.50 9.81
N GLY A 160 -2.04 -12.21 9.92
CA GLY A 160 -2.58 -11.36 10.99
C GLY A 160 -2.25 -9.88 10.85
N ILE A 161 -1.85 -9.42 9.66
CA ILE A 161 -1.49 -8.03 9.38
C ILE A 161 -2.75 -7.22 9.06
N GLU A 162 -2.89 -6.07 9.73
CA GLU A 162 -3.99 -5.13 9.47
C GLU A 162 -3.85 -4.46 8.08
N THR A 163 -4.92 -4.52 7.32
CA THR A 163 -5.07 -3.97 5.96
C THR A 163 -6.11 -2.85 5.96
N LEU A 164 -6.13 -2.03 4.89
CA LEU A 164 -7.13 -0.97 4.78
C LEU A 164 -8.54 -1.58 4.69
N PRO A 165 -9.57 -0.91 5.22
CA PRO A 165 -10.94 -1.34 5.04
C PRO A 165 -11.31 -1.49 3.55
N PRO A 166 -12.16 -2.45 3.16
CA PRO A 166 -12.55 -2.66 1.77
C PRO A 166 -13.06 -1.40 1.06
N ALA A 167 -13.82 -0.56 1.77
CA ALA A 167 -14.33 0.70 1.22
C ALA A 167 -13.21 1.70 0.86
N GLU A 168 -12.13 1.75 1.64
CA GLU A 168 -10.98 2.60 1.37
C GLU A 168 -10.13 2.05 0.23
N LEU A 169 -9.99 0.72 0.13
CA LEU A 169 -9.33 0.04 -0.99
C LEU A 169 -10.05 0.32 -2.32
N GLU A 170 -11.37 0.18 -2.33
CA GLU A 170 -12.17 0.49 -3.53
C GLU A 170 -12.03 1.94 -3.95
N GLN A 171 -12.06 2.88 -3.01
CA GLN A 171 -11.89 4.30 -3.31
C GLN A 171 -10.50 4.58 -3.87
N MET A 172 -9.46 3.97 -3.28
CA MET A 172 -8.08 4.08 -3.74
C MET A 172 -7.93 3.59 -5.18
N LEU A 173 -8.48 2.42 -5.51
CA LEU A 173 -8.41 1.84 -6.85
C LEU A 173 -9.22 2.65 -7.87
N LYS A 174 -10.38 3.20 -7.48
CA LYS A 174 -11.21 4.05 -8.36
C LYS A 174 -10.53 5.34 -8.79
N VAL A 175 -9.69 5.93 -7.93
CA VAL A 175 -8.98 7.19 -8.23
C VAL A 175 -7.59 6.97 -8.82
N TRP A 176 -7.10 5.73 -8.82
CA TRP A 176 -5.79 5.38 -9.34
C TRP A 176 -5.76 5.46 -10.86
N LYS A 177 -4.66 6.01 -11.39
CA LYS A 177 -4.37 6.09 -12.81
C LYS A 177 -2.99 5.49 -13.02
N PRO A 178 -2.85 4.48 -13.90
CA PRO A 178 -1.55 3.91 -14.27
C PRO A 178 -0.58 4.97 -14.80
#